data_AF-A0A660E2N8-F1
#
_entry.id   AF-A0A660E2N8-F1
#
_cell.length_a   1.000
_cell.length_b   1.000
_cell.length_c   1.000
_cell.angle_alpha   90.00
_cell.angle_beta   90.00
_cell.angle_gamma   90.00
#
_symmetry.space_group_name_H-M   'P 1'
#
loop_
_entity.id
_entity.type
_entity.pdbx_description
1 polymer ?
#
loop_
_entity_poly.entity_id
_entity_poly.type
_entity_poly.pdbx_seq_one_letter_code
_entity_poly.pdbx_strand_id
1 'polypeptide(L)'
;MDLTHTHLLRKKDIGAMLADYHSPLKKELKTFDLTMLGIGAIIGTGIFVLTGTGALIAGPGLMISFVLAAIACLFASLCYAEFAAMVPESGSAYTYSYTTLGEIVAFIIGWDLMLEYLFAVSTVSAGWSGYFQSFIAGFGLKLPTVLTAAYGSVPGVTSYFNLPAFTIIMLITLLLSLGVKETKRINDIMVVIKLAVVLLFIFTAVRFVKPANWTPLLPFGMKGVFGAASSVFFAFIGFDAISSSVEETLEPAKTLPKSMLLSLGICTVLYVAVSAIMTGVVPFRMFAKYIDHPISAVLVYSGQNWLAGIVDLGAILGMTTVMLVCLYGQTRISFSMSRDGLLPPLFSRISKKTGAPVSSTVLFGCIAAIIGGLVPLADLAELVNIGTLTAFVLVSFSILRLRKTQPNLRRPFRTPFVPFVPIMSIICCVFLLINLKTVTWLRFVIWLAIGMGVYFGYSVKHSKLGTGETK
;
A
#
# COMPACT_ATOMS: atom_id res chain seq x y z
N MET A 1 26.13 -8.47 -30.85
CA MET A 1 25.58 -8.30 -29.49
C MET A 1 24.55 -9.40 -29.33
N ASP A 2 24.98 -10.60 -28.99
CA ASP A 2 24.09 -11.77 -28.91
C ASP A 2 23.20 -11.65 -27.67
N LEU A 3 22.03 -11.02 -27.85
CA LEU A 3 20.90 -11.08 -26.93
C LEU A 3 20.27 -12.50 -26.99
N THR A 4 21.07 -13.54 -26.77
CA THR A 4 20.55 -14.90 -26.66
C THR A 4 19.58 -14.97 -25.48
N HIS A 5 18.46 -15.67 -25.67
CA HIS A 5 17.35 -15.83 -24.72
C HIS A 5 17.76 -16.20 -23.28
N THR A 6 18.98 -16.69 -23.10
CA THR A 6 19.62 -17.09 -21.84
C THR A 6 19.88 -15.95 -20.87
N HIS A 7 20.11 -14.71 -21.33
CA HIS A 7 20.45 -13.59 -20.43
C HIS A 7 19.24 -12.90 -19.78
N LEU A 8 18.08 -12.86 -20.45
CA LEU A 8 16.90 -12.07 -20.03
C LEU A 8 16.01 -12.80 -19.01
N LEU A 9 16.07 -14.13 -18.97
CA LEU A 9 15.27 -14.98 -18.09
C LEU A 9 16.11 -15.62 -16.97
N ARG A 10 17.30 -15.08 -16.69
CA ARG A 10 18.14 -15.53 -15.56
C ARG A 10 17.36 -15.43 -14.26
N LYS A 11 17.45 -16.47 -13.44
CA LYS A 11 16.74 -16.56 -12.15
C LYS A 11 17.74 -16.56 -11.02
N LYS A 12 17.34 -15.98 -9.88
CA LYS A 12 18.04 -16.20 -8.61
C LYS A 12 17.72 -17.60 -8.09
N ASP A 13 18.74 -18.34 -7.69
CA ASP A 13 18.57 -19.68 -7.14
C ASP A 13 18.24 -19.62 -5.65
N ILE A 14 17.10 -20.19 -5.26
CA ILE A 14 16.63 -20.17 -3.87
C ILE A 14 17.55 -21.00 -2.96
N GLY A 15 18.14 -22.09 -3.48
CA GLY A 15 19.04 -22.95 -2.72
C GLY A 15 20.35 -22.23 -2.37
N ALA A 16 20.94 -21.54 -3.35
CA ALA A 16 22.12 -20.70 -3.14
C ALA A 16 21.82 -19.57 -2.16
N MET A 17 20.67 -18.90 -2.30
CA MET A 17 20.23 -17.88 -1.33
C MET A 17 20.16 -18.47 0.08
N LEU A 18 19.57 -19.65 0.28
CA LEU A 18 19.49 -20.28 1.60
C LEU A 18 20.85 -20.71 2.17
N ALA A 19 21.80 -21.09 1.32
CA ALA A 19 23.13 -21.56 1.73
C ALA A 19 24.04 -20.42 2.19
N ASP A 20 24.02 -19.28 1.50
CA ASP A 20 24.89 -18.13 1.76
C ASP A 20 24.25 -17.06 2.66
N TYR A 21 22.99 -17.25 3.09
CA TYR A 21 22.26 -16.23 3.82
C TYR A 21 22.68 -16.11 5.28
N HIS A 22 23.37 -15.00 5.59
CA HIS A 22 23.58 -14.50 6.94
C HIS A 22 22.88 -13.16 7.12
N SER A 23 21.73 -13.18 7.82
CA SER A 23 21.08 -11.92 8.23
C SER A 23 21.97 -11.20 9.26
N PRO A 24 22.39 -9.95 9.01
CA PRO A 24 23.03 -9.13 10.02
C PRO A 24 22.03 -8.60 11.06
N LEU A 25 20.72 -8.82 10.84
CA LEU A 25 19.65 -8.31 11.67
C LEU A 25 19.26 -9.31 12.75
N LYS A 26 18.97 -8.79 13.95
CA LYS A 26 18.54 -9.60 15.09
C LYS A 26 17.11 -10.08 14.86
N LYS A 27 16.90 -11.39 14.92
CA LYS A 27 15.56 -12.00 14.81
C LYS A 27 14.81 -11.83 16.13
N GLU A 28 13.86 -10.91 16.18
CA GLU A 28 13.08 -10.60 17.40
C GLU A 28 11.58 -10.45 17.15
N LEU A 29 11.14 -10.30 15.90
CA LEU A 29 9.75 -10.04 15.58
C LEU A 29 8.91 -11.33 15.67
N LYS A 30 7.86 -11.28 16.49
CA LYS A 30 6.87 -12.34 16.69
C LYS A 30 5.56 -12.02 15.98
N THR A 31 4.58 -12.92 16.05
CA THR A 31 3.30 -12.79 15.35
C THR A 31 2.57 -11.51 15.73
N PHE A 32 2.59 -11.14 17.01
CA PHE A 32 1.95 -9.91 17.47
C PHE A 32 2.59 -8.68 16.82
N ASP A 33 3.92 -8.60 16.83
CA ASP A 33 4.67 -7.46 16.29
C ASP A 33 4.42 -7.29 14.78
N LEU A 34 4.44 -8.40 14.04
CA LEU A 34 4.17 -8.38 12.60
C LEU A 34 2.70 -8.11 12.28
N THR A 35 1.77 -8.54 13.16
CA THR A 35 0.35 -8.18 13.03
C THR A 35 0.16 -6.69 13.26
N MET A 36 0.83 -6.10 14.25
CA MET A 36 0.82 -4.64 14.48
C MET A 36 1.43 -3.90 13.30
N LEU A 37 2.57 -4.36 12.76
CA LEU A 37 3.17 -3.81 11.54
C LEU A 37 2.17 -3.85 10.37
N GLY A 38 1.54 -5.01 10.14
CA GLY A 38 0.52 -5.18 9.11
C GLY A 38 -0.65 -4.21 9.25
N ILE A 39 -1.25 -4.14 10.45
CA ILE A 39 -2.34 -3.19 10.75
C ILE A 39 -1.87 -1.74 10.56
N GLY A 40 -0.65 -1.43 10.99
CA GLY A 40 -0.06 -0.10 10.86
C GLY A 40 0.13 0.36 9.42
N ALA A 41 0.45 -0.58 8.52
CA ALA A 41 0.59 -0.34 7.09
C ALA A 41 -0.77 -0.28 6.37
N ILE A 42 -1.72 -1.13 6.76
CA ILE A 42 -3.05 -1.25 6.13
C ILE A 42 -3.96 -0.07 6.52
N ILE A 43 -4.03 0.28 7.81
CA ILE A 43 -4.92 1.34 8.30
C ILE A 43 -4.33 2.72 8.02
N GLY A 44 -4.90 3.40 7.03
CA GLY A 44 -4.56 4.77 6.64
C GLY A 44 -5.65 5.42 5.80
N THR A 45 -5.25 6.16 4.76
CA THR A 45 -6.12 6.96 3.90
C THR A 45 -7.26 6.17 3.24
N GLY A 46 -7.08 4.86 3.03
CA GLY A 46 -8.13 4.02 2.47
C GLY A 46 -9.42 4.00 3.31
N ILE A 47 -9.30 3.74 4.61
CA ILE A 47 -10.47 3.76 5.50
C ILE A 47 -10.87 5.20 5.87
N PHE A 48 -9.91 6.08 6.13
CA PHE A 48 -10.21 7.42 6.61
C PHE A 48 -10.79 8.34 5.53
N VAL A 49 -10.38 8.22 4.27
CA VAL A 49 -10.74 9.17 3.20
C VAL A 49 -11.47 8.49 2.05
N LEU A 50 -10.88 7.44 1.46
CA LEU A 50 -11.46 6.77 0.29
C LEU A 50 -12.82 6.11 0.58
N THR A 51 -13.15 5.87 1.84
CA THR A 51 -14.47 5.37 2.24
C THR A 51 -15.57 6.38 1.89
N GLY A 52 -15.33 7.69 2.05
CA GLY A 52 -16.29 8.73 1.65
C GLY A 52 -16.53 8.76 0.14
N THR A 53 -15.46 8.73 -0.65
CA THR A 53 -15.54 8.62 -2.12
C THR A 53 -16.21 7.32 -2.55
N GLY A 54 -15.87 6.19 -1.91
CA GLY A 54 -16.49 4.89 -2.14
C GLY A 54 -17.99 4.89 -1.86
N ALA A 55 -18.44 5.62 -0.83
CA ALA A 55 -19.87 5.78 -0.52
C ALA A 55 -20.61 6.57 -1.59
N LEU A 56 -19.95 7.51 -2.28
CA LEU A 56 -20.53 8.21 -3.42
C LEU A 56 -20.66 7.31 -4.66
N ILE A 57 -19.83 6.27 -4.77
CA ILE A 57 -19.81 5.32 -5.89
C ILE A 57 -20.78 4.15 -5.68
N ALA A 58 -20.85 3.60 -4.46
CA ALA A 58 -21.65 2.40 -4.15
C ALA A 58 -22.85 2.66 -3.23
N GLY A 59 -22.94 3.83 -2.59
CA GLY A 59 -23.91 4.09 -1.54
C GLY A 59 -23.67 3.20 -0.31
N PRO A 60 -24.74 2.80 0.41
CA PRO A 60 -24.67 1.83 1.51
C PRO A 60 -24.01 0.49 1.11
N GLY A 61 -24.08 0.12 -0.17
CA GLY A 61 -23.42 -1.07 -0.74
C GLY A 61 -21.90 -1.09 -0.61
N LEU A 62 -21.27 0.01 -0.17
CA LEU A 62 -19.83 0.10 0.10
C LEU A 62 -19.33 -1.01 1.05
N MET A 63 -20.15 -1.45 2.01
CA MET A 63 -19.79 -2.55 2.91
C MET A 63 -19.51 -3.85 2.13
N ILE A 64 -20.27 -4.10 1.07
CA ILE A 64 -20.07 -5.25 0.17
C ILE A 64 -18.80 -5.06 -0.66
N SER A 65 -18.53 -3.82 -1.11
CA SER A 65 -17.30 -3.49 -1.83
C SER A 65 -16.05 -3.81 -1.02
N PHE A 66 -16.04 -3.50 0.29
CA PHE A 66 -14.94 -3.86 1.18
C PHE A 66 -14.77 -5.38 1.32
N VAL A 67 -15.87 -6.13 1.43
CA VAL A 67 -15.82 -7.60 1.48
C VAL A 67 -15.24 -8.18 0.19
N LEU A 68 -15.64 -7.67 -0.99
CA LEU A 68 -15.11 -8.12 -2.28
C LEU A 68 -13.60 -7.83 -2.42
N ALA A 69 -13.17 -6.63 -2.03
CA ALA A 69 -11.75 -6.28 -2.03
C ALA A 69 -10.94 -7.14 -1.03
N ALA A 70 -11.50 -7.42 0.15
CA ALA A 70 -10.89 -8.30 1.15
C ALA A 70 -10.72 -9.74 0.64
N ILE A 71 -11.71 -10.27 -0.08
CA ILE A 71 -11.62 -11.62 -0.68
C ILE A 71 -10.48 -11.69 -1.70
N ALA A 72 -10.33 -10.68 -2.55
CA ALA A 72 -9.22 -10.59 -3.50
C ALA A 72 -7.86 -10.58 -2.76
N CYS A 73 -7.75 -9.74 -1.71
CA CYS A 73 -6.55 -9.66 -0.88
C CYS A 73 -6.28 -10.95 -0.11
N LEU A 74 -7.31 -11.67 0.33
CA LEU A 74 -7.17 -12.93 1.06
C LEU A 74 -6.48 -13.98 0.20
N PHE A 75 -6.98 -14.20 -1.02
CA PHE A 75 -6.37 -15.16 -1.93
C PHE A 75 -4.94 -14.77 -2.33
N ALA A 76 -4.68 -13.48 -2.54
CA ALA A 76 -3.33 -12.97 -2.79
C ALA A 76 -2.40 -13.18 -1.58
N SER A 77 -2.86 -12.84 -0.38
CA SER A 77 -2.08 -12.95 0.87
C SER A 77 -1.63 -14.37 1.16
N LEU A 78 -2.45 -15.38 0.84
CA LEU A 78 -2.07 -16.78 0.98
C LEU A 78 -0.92 -17.17 0.03
N CYS A 79 -0.91 -16.63 -1.19
CA CYS A 79 0.18 -16.82 -2.15
C CYS A 79 1.47 -16.13 -1.66
N TYR A 80 1.35 -14.89 -1.16
CA TYR A 80 2.46 -14.16 -0.54
C TYR A 80 3.04 -14.90 0.67
N ALA A 81 2.19 -15.48 1.50
CA ALA A 81 2.59 -16.23 2.69
C ALA A 81 3.44 -17.47 2.35
N GLU A 82 3.14 -18.18 1.25
CA GLU A 82 3.97 -19.30 0.80
C GLU A 82 5.36 -18.84 0.35
N PHE A 83 5.44 -17.73 -0.39
CA PHE A 83 6.73 -17.16 -0.79
C PHE A 83 7.53 -16.62 0.39
N ALA A 84 6.90 -15.84 1.26
CA ALA A 84 7.57 -15.21 2.40
C ALA A 84 8.06 -16.25 3.42
N ALA A 85 7.37 -17.39 3.54
CA ALA A 85 7.80 -18.51 4.37
C ALA A 85 8.99 -19.30 3.77
N MET A 86 9.27 -19.14 2.47
CA MET A 86 10.24 -19.94 1.72
C MET A 86 11.50 -19.16 1.35
N VAL A 87 11.36 -17.87 1.01
CA VAL A 87 12.44 -17.01 0.55
C VAL A 87 12.98 -16.18 1.73
N PRO A 88 14.26 -16.33 2.12
CA PRO A 88 14.80 -15.75 3.35
C PRO A 88 15.19 -14.26 3.22
N GLU A 89 15.13 -13.69 2.02
CA GLU A 89 15.56 -12.30 1.76
C GLU A 89 14.40 -11.31 1.77
N SER A 90 14.63 -10.11 2.30
CA SER A 90 13.69 -9.00 2.17
C SER A 90 13.65 -8.47 0.73
N GLY A 91 12.59 -8.77 -0.01
CA GLY A 91 12.36 -8.14 -1.31
C GLY A 91 10.98 -8.36 -1.93
N SER A 92 10.02 -8.91 -1.18
CA SER A 92 8.61 -9.04 -1.58
C SER A 92 8.45 -9.60 -3.02
N ALA A 93 7.46 -9.12 -3.77
CA ALA A 93 7.14 -9.58 -5.12
C ALA A 93 8.32 -9.50 -6.10
N TYR A 94 9.23 -8.52 -5.95
CA TYR A 94 10.44 -8.42 -6.78
C TYR A 94 11.30 -9.68 -6.68
N THR A 95 11.68 -10.08 -5.46
CA THR A 95 12.50 -11.28 -5.24
C THR A 95 11.75 -12.56 -5.63
N TYR A 96 10.44 -12.61 -5.39
CA TYR A 96 9.62 -13.77 -5.76
C TYR A 96 9.56 -13.95 -7.28
N SER A 97 9.38 -12.87 -8.04
CA SER A 97 9.44 -12.90 -9.50
C SER A 97 10.85 -13.20 -10.01
N TYR A 98 11.91 -12.74 -9.34
CA TYR A 98 13.28 -13.01 -9.78
C TYR A 98 13.67 -14.50 -9.63
N THR A 99 13.20 -15.14 -8.57
CA THR A 99 13.47 -16.57 -8.32
C THR A 99 12.60 -17.49 -9.18
N THR A 100 11.42 -17.05 -9.62
CA THR A 100 10.47 -17.91 -10.34
C THR A 100 10.33 -17.61 -11.82
N LEU A 101 10.26 -16.33 -12.20
CA LEU A 101 9.94 -15.86 -13.54
C LEU A 101 11.17 -15.43 -14.33
N GLY A 102 12.15 -14.83 -13.67
CA GLY A 102 13.43 -14.38 -14.24
C GLY A 102 13.59 -12.85 -14.23
N GLU A 103 14.77 -12.40 -14.62
CA GLU A 103 15.25 -11.02 -14.49
C GLU A 103 14.32 -9.98 -15.08
N ILE A 104 13.89 -10.13 -16.35
CA ILE A 104 13.05 -9.13 -17.01
C ILE A 104 11.70 -8.93 -16.27
N VAL A 105 11.08 -10.02 -15.81
CA VAL A 105 9.81 -9.94 -15.09
C VAL A 105 10.01 -9.38 -13.68
N ALA A 106 11.12 -9.75 -13.03
CA ALA A 106 11.51 -9.15 -11.77
C ALA A 106 11.74 -7.65 -11.92
N PHE A 107 12.43 -7.20 -12.97
CA PHE A 107 12.65 -5.78 -13.23
C PHE A 107 11.33 -5.04 -13.42
N ILE A 108 10.42 -5.57 -14.26
CA ILE A 108 9.10 -4.97 -14.49
C ILE A 108 8.36 -4.80 -13.16
N ILE A 109 8.35 -5.83 -12.30
CA ILE A 109 7.72 -5.77 -10.98
C ILE A 109 8.44 -4.80 -10.04
N GLY A 110 9.77 -4.80 -10.01
CA GLY A 110 10.52 -3.87 -9.17
C GLY A 110 10.27 -2.41 -9.58
N TRP A 111 10.24 -2.15 -10.88
CA TRP A 111 9.92 -0.84 -11.47
C TRP A 111 8.48 -0.41 -11.19
N ASP A 112 7.54 -1.35 -11.21
CA ASP A 112 6.14 -1.13 -10.84
C ASP A 112 5.99 -0.82 -9.34
N LEU A 113 6.56 -1.66 -8.47
CA LEU A 113 6.57 -1.43 -7.01
C LEU A 113 7.18 -0.06 -6.65
N MET A 114 8.23 0.36 -7.35
CA MET A 114 8.83 1.67 -7.13
C MET A 114 7.86 2.82 -7.41
N LEU A 115 6.97 2.67 -8.38
CA LEU A 115 5.91 3.65 -8.64
C LEU A 115 4.77 3.50 -7.63
N GLU A 116 4.40 2.28 -7.28
CA GLU A 116 3.37 1.97 -6.29
C GLU A 116 3.66 2.67 -4.96
N TYR A 117 4.84 2.48 -4.38
CA TYR A 117 5.21 3.11 -3.11
C TYR A 117 5.30 4.64 -3.23
N LEU A 118 5.80 5.16 -4.35
CA LEU A 118 5.88 6.60 -4.61
C LEU A 118 4.49 7.26 -4.63
N PHE A 119 3.55 6.67 -5.36
CA PHE A 119 2.18 7.14 -5.41
C PHE A 119 1.41 6.84 -4.12
N ALA A 120 1.70 5.76 -3.41
CA ALA A 120 1.09 5.46 -2.13
C ALA A 120 1.38 6.57 -1.11
N VAL A 121 2.64 7.01 -0.98
CA VAL A 121 3.02 8.13 -0.11
C VAL A 121 2.26 9.41 -0.50
N SER A 122 2.18 9.68 -1.80
CA SER A 122 1.47 10.84 -2.34
C SER A 122 -0.03 10.79 -2.01
N THR A 123 -0.69 9.65 -2.25
CA THR A 123 -2.10 9.39 -1.90
C THR A 123 -2.33 9.60 -0.41
N VAL A 124 -1.45 9.05 0.42
CA VAL A 124 -1.61 9.11 1.87
C VAL A 124 -1.46 10.55 2.38
N SER A 125 -0.52 11.31 1.82
CA SER A 125 -0.34 12.73 2.16
C SER A 125 -1.54 13.60 1.79
N ALA A 126 -2.17 13.33 0.65
CA ALA A 126 -3.37 14.04 0.23
C ALA A 126 -4.53 13.77 1.20
N GLY A 127 -4.66 12.53 1.68
CA GLY A 127 -5.65 12.18 2.69
C GLY A 127 -5.35 12.77 4.06
N TRP A 128 -4.09 12.75 4.46
CA TRP A 128 -3.61 13.40 5.69
C TRP A 128 -3.94 14.89 5.70
N SER A 129 -3.78 15.56 4.54
CA SER A 129 -4.05 16.99 4.38
C SER A 129 -5.51 17.34 4.69
N GLY A 130 -6.48 16.53 4.24
CA GLY A 130 -7.90 16.76 4.52
C GLY A 130 -8.22 16.77 6.01
N TYR A 131 -7.70 15.78 6.72
CA TYR A 131 -7.83 15.65 8.17
C TYR A 131 -7.09 16.75 8.95
N PHE A 132 -5.88 17.12 8.51
CA PHE A 132 -5.14 18.24 9.07
C PHE A 132 -5.93 19.55 8.95
N GLN A 133 -6.53 19.81 7.79
CA GLN A 133 -7.33 21.00 7.54
C GLN A 133 -8.61 21.04 8.40
N SER A 134 -9.30 19.90 8.55
CA SER A 134 -10.44 19.77 9.49
C SER A 134 -10.03 20.10 10.92
N PHE A 135 -8.91 19.53 11.38
CA PHE A 135 -8.40 19.74 12.72
C PHE A 135 -8.08 21.21 13.02
N ILE A 136 -7.32 21.88 12.14
CA ILE A 136 -6.97 23.30 12.35
C ILE A 136 -8.17 24.24 12.22
N ALA A 137 -9.18 23.88 11.41
CA ALA A 137 -10.43 24.63 11.29
C ALA A 137 -11.20 24.65 12.62
N GLY A 138 -11.06 23.62 13.45
CA GLY A 138 -11.59 23.60 14.82
C GLY A 138 -11.03 24.68 15.74
N PHE A 139 -9.82 25.19 15.45
CA PHE A 139 -9.20 26.31 16.16
C PHE A 139 -9.45 27.68 15.49
N GLY A 140 -10.31 27.72 14.47
CA GLY A 140 -10.57 28.94 13.69
C GLY A 140 -9.51 29.27 12.64
N LEU A 141 -8.51 28.40 12.44
CA LEU A 141 -7.48 28.58 11.42
C LEU A 141 -7.95 27.99 10.09
N LYS A 142 -7.94 28.80 9.03
CA LYS A 142 -8.27 28.35 7.67
C LYS A 142 -7.14 28.70 6.72
N LEU A 143 -6.75 27.73 5.90
CA LEU A 143 -5.79 27.96 4.83
C LEU A 143 -6.51 28.62 3.62
N PRO A 144 -5.79 29.42 2.82
CA PRO A 144 -6.33 29.93 1.56
C PRO A 144 -6.74 28.77 0.64
N THR A 145 -7.96 28.79 0.11
CA THR A 145 -8.55 27.71 -0.72
C THR A 145 -7.68 27.31 -1.93
N VAL A 146 -6.85 28.23 -2.42
CA VAL A 146 -5.89 27.98 -3.52
C VAL A 146 -4.86 26.90 -3.13
N LEU A 147 -4.56 26.79 -1.82
CA LEU A 147 -3.49 25.97 -1.24
C LEU A 147 -3.99 24.74 -0.46
N THR A 148 -5.29 24.43 -0.54
CA THR A 148 -5.92 23.36 0.26
C THR A 148 -5.94 22.01 -0.43
N ALA A 149 -5.94 21.98 -1.76
CA ALA A 149 -6.04 20.74 -2.54
C ALA A 149 -5.39 20.87 -3.92
N ALA A 150 -5.18 19.73 -4.58
CA ALA A 150 -4.73 19.69 -5.96
C ALA A 150 -5.85 20.13 -6.90
N TYR A 151 -5.49 20.67 -8.07
CA TYR A 151 -6.45 21.11 -9.08
C TYR A 151 -7.44 20.00 -9.46
N GLY A 152 -8.73 20.34 -9.42
CA GLY A 152 -9.81 19.41 -9.75
C GLY A 152 -10.16 18.37 -8.67
N SER A 153 -9.58 18.46 -7.47
CA SER A 153 -9.89 17.53 -6.37
C SER A 153 -11.29 17.71 -5.79
N VAL A 154 -11.76 18.96 -5.70
CA VAL A 154 -13.07 19.31 -5.11
C VAL A 154 -13.95 19.97 -6.17
N PRO A 155 -15.11 19.38 -6.52
CA PRO A 155 -16.02 19.98 -7.50
C PRO A 155 -16.48 21.38 -7.09
N GLY A 156 -16.34 22.35 -8.00
CA GLY A 156 -16.77 23.73 -7.78
C GLY A 156 -15.83 24.60 -6.93
N VAL A 157 -14.66 24.07 -6.54
CA VAL A 157 -13.66 24.81 -5.77
C VAL A 157 -12.35 24.91 -6.56
N THR A 158 -11.90 26.14 -6.80
CA THR A 158 -10.62 26.42 -7.49
C THR A 158 -9.47 26.34 -6.51
N SER A 159 -8.85 25.17 -6.43
CA SER A 159 -7.58 24.92 -5.73
C SER A 159 -6.50 24.58 -6.76
N TYR A 160 -5.23 24.85 -6.45
CA TYR A 160 -4.11 24.62 -7.37
C TYR A 160 -3.03 23.71 -6.79
N PHE A 161 -2.80 23.78 -5.48
CA PHE A 161 -1.72 23.06 -4.84
C PHE A 161 -2.10 22.61 -3.43
N ASN A 162 -1.90 21.34 -3.10
CA ASN A 162 -2.12 20.82 -1.75
C ASN A 162 -0.88 21.08 -0.88
N LEU A 163 -0.80 22.27 -0.29
CA LEU A 163 0.36 22.68 0.51
C LEU A 163 0.58 21.79 1.76
N PRO A 164 -0.45 21.39 2.52
CA PRO A 164 -0.22 20.50 3.67
C PRO A 164 0.31 19.13 3.27
N ALA A 165 -0.18 18.54 2.17
CA ALA A 165 0.30 17.26 1.65
C ALA A 165 1.78 17.33 1.23
N PHE A 166 2.16 18.39 0.50
CA PHE A 166 3.56 18.64 0.15
C PHE A 166 4.44 18.79 1.40
N THR A 167 3.98 19.58 2.37
CA THR A 167 4.75 19.91 3.57
C THR A 167 5.02 18.68 4.43
N ILE A 168 4.00 17.83 4.65
CA ILE A 168 4.18 16.63 5.49
C ILE A 168 5.15 15.63 4.85
N ILE A 169 5.12 15.45 3.52
CA ILE A 169 6.09 14.58 2.84
C ILE A 169 7.50 15.14 2.98
N MET A 170 7.69 16.45 2.81
CA MET A 170 9.01 17.08 2.97
C MET A 170 9.55 16.93 4.40
N LEU A 171 8.68 17.06 5.42
CA LEU A 171 9.05 16.83 6.82
C LEU A 171 9.46 15.37 7.06
N ILE A 172 8.70 14.40 6.55
CA ILE A 172 9.03 12.98 6.67
C ILE A 172 10.34 12.66 5.93
N THR A 173 10.52 13.24 4.74
CA THR A 173 11.75 13.10 3.94
C THR A 173 12.97 13.62 4.71
N LEU A 174 12.83 14.76 5.39
CA LEU A 174 13.86 15.31 6.26
C LEU A 174 14.17 14.37 7.43
N LEU A 175 13.14 13.87 8.14
CA LEU A 175 13.30 12.96 9.27
C LEU A 175 14.04 11.67 8.87
N LEU A 176 13.64 11.04 7.76
CA LEU A 176 14.29 9.85 7.23
C LEU A 176 15.73 10.13 6.78
N SER A 177 15.98 11.31 6.19
CA SER A 177 17.32 11.74 5.77
C SER A 177 18.28 11.96 6.94
N LEU A 178 17.75 12.37 8.11
CA LEU A 178 18.49 12.47 9.36
C LEU A 178 18.79 11.10 10.00
N GLY A 179 18.27 10.01 9.42
CA GLY A 179 18.46 8.64 9.92
C GLY A 179 17.49 8.28 11.06
N VAL A 180 16.42 9.05 11.26
CA VAL A 180 15.36 8.67 12.21
C VAL A 180 14.67 7.43 11.65
N LYS A 181 14.77 6.33 12.39
CA LYS A 181 14.08 5.07 12.10
C LYS A 181 13.01 4.86 13.15
N GLU A 182 11.83 4.40 12.74
CA GLU A 182 10.84 3.97 13.71
C GLU A 182 11.39 2.80 14.52
N THR A 183 11.32 2.91 15.85
CA THR A 183 11.58 1.76 16.70
C THR A 183 10.32 0.92 16.78
N LYS A 184 10.48 -0.39 16.95
CA LYS A 184 9.38 -1.32 17.19
C LYS A 184 8.35 -0.78 18.19
N ARG A 185 8.81 -0.26 19.33
CA ARG A 185 7.95 0.27 20.39
C ARG A 185 7.12 1.48 19.95
N ILE A 186 7.71 2.39 19.17
CA ILE A 186 7.01 3.55 18.63
C ILE A 186 5.93 3.09 17.63
N ASN A 187 6.27 2.16 16.74
CA ASN A 187 5.31 1.59 15.79
C ASN A 187 4.11 0.95 16.53
N ASP A 188 4.36 0.11 17.54
CA ASP A 188 3.29 -0.55 18.31
C ASP A 188 2.36 0.47 18.99
N ILE A 189 2.92 1.51 19.60
CA ILE A 189 2.13 2.59 20.23
C ILE A 189 1.27 3.31 19.19
N MET A 190 1.84 3.66 18.03
CA MET A 190 1.12 4.35 16.97
C MET A 190 -0.04 3.51 16.43
N VAL A 191 0.17 2.20 16.24
CA VAL A 191 -0.88 1.27 15.79
C VAL A 191 -2.00 1.17 16.82
N VAL A 192 -1.67 1.07 18.11
CA VAL A 192 -2.67 1.06 19.18
C VAL A 192 -3.49 2.35 19.19
N ILE A 193 -2.85 3.52 19.00
CA ILE A 193 -3.57 4.80 18.89
C ILE A 193 -4.54 4.78 17.70
N LYS A 194 -4.11 4.32 16.52
CA LYS A 194 -4.99 4.23 15.34
C LYS A 194 -6.18 3.32 15.60
N LEU A 195 -5.95 2.13 16.16
CA LEU A 195 -7.01 1.18 16.49
C LEU A 195 -7.98 1.77 17.52
N ALA A 196 -7.47 2.42 18.56
CA ALA A 196 -8.29 3.06 19.58
C ALA A 196 -9.19 4.15 18.98
N VAL A 197 -8.68 4.94 18.03
CA VAL A 197 -9.44 5.99 17.34
C VAL A 197 -10.53 5.41 16.45
N VAL A 198 -10.23 4.34 15.70
CA VAL A 198 -11.24 3.64 14.88
C VAL A 198 -12.33 3.02 15.76
N LEU A 199 -11.94 2.38 16.87
CA LEU A 199 -12.90 1.81 17.82
C LEU A 199 -13.72 2.90 18.51
N LEU A 200 -13.11 4.04 18.88
CA LEU A 200 -13.80 5.19 19.43
C LEU A 200 -14.88 5.68 18.46
N PHE A 201 -14.55 5.83 17.18
CA PHE A 201 -15.53 6.16 16.15
C PHE A 201 -16.67 5.14 16.10
N ILE A 202 -16.35 3.84 16.03
CA ILE A 202 -17.36 2.77 15.98
C ILE A 202 -18.32 2.84 17.17
N PHE A 203 -17.80 2.87 18.41
CA PHE A 203 -18.63 2.85 19.62
C PHE A 203 -19.45 4.12 19.84
N THR A 204 -18.99 5.26 19.33
CA THR A 204 -19.70 6.54 19.47
C THR A 204 -20.73 6.73 18.36
N ALA A 205 -20.35 6.51 17.11
CA ALA A 205 -21.19 6.75 15.94
C ALA A 205 -22.30 5.69 15.78
N VAL A 206 -22.12 4.46 16.26
CA VAL A 206 -23.14 3.39 16.13
C VAL A 206 -24.51 3.80 16.72
N ARG A 207 -24.53 4.63 17.76
CA ARG A 207 -25.76 5.10 18.41
C ARG A 207 -26.58 6.06 17.55
N PHE A 208 -25.97 6.64 16.52
CA PHE A 208 -26.61 7.59 15.61
C PHE A 208 -27.05 6.94 14.29
N VAL A 209 -26.85 5.63 14.13
CA VAL A 209 -27.21 4.90 12.92
C VAL A 209 -28.73 4.91 12.75
N LYS A 210 -29.18 5.34 11.58
CA LYS A 210 -30.58 5.30 11.16
C LYS A 210 -30.70 4.29 10.01
N PRO A 211 -31.27 3.10 10.23
CA PRO A 211 -31.38 2.07 9.19
C PRO A 211 -32.06 2.54 7.89
N ALA A 212 -32.90 3.58 7.96
CA ALA A 212 -33.50 4.21 6.78
C ALA A 212 -32.46 4.72 5.77
N ASN A 213 -31.26 5.10 6.22
CA ASN A 213 -30.17 5.54 5.34
C ASN A 213 -29.56 4.41 4.51
N TRP A 214 -29.82 3.14 4.86
CA TRP A 214 -29.41 1.98 4.07
C TRP A 214 -30.41 1.61 2.98
N THR A 215 -31.52 2.34 2.83
CA THR A 215 -32.53 2.07 1.80
C THR A 215 -32.50 3.18 0.72
N PRO A 216 -32.28 2.84 -0.57
CA PRO A 216 -31.91 1.52 -1.08
C PRO A 216 -30.45 1.16 -0.77
N LEU A 217 -30.16 -0.13 -0.54
CA LEU A 217 -28.80 -0.60 -0.22
C LEU A 217 -27.86 -0.43 -1.42
N LEU A 218 -28.37 -0.70 -2.61
CA LEU A 218 -27.62 -0.67 -3.87
C LEU A 218 -28.20 0.39 -4.83
N PRO A 219 -28.09 1.70 -4.51
CA PRO A 219 -28.65 2.77 -5.34
C PRO A 219 -28.08 2.80 -6.76
N PHE A 220 -26.85 2.30 -6.94
CA PHE A 220 -26.12 2.24 -8.21
C PHE A 220 -25.96 0.80 -8.73
N GLY A 221 -26.68 -0.16 -8.14
CA GLY A 221 -26.58 -1.59 -8.44
C GLY A 221 -25.19 -2.18 -8.18
N MET A 222 -24.98 -3.41 -8.65
CA MET A 222 -23.70 -4.11 -8.50
C MET A 222 -22.54 -3.43 -9.23
N LYS A 223 -22.83 -2.67 -10.29
CA LYS A 223 -21.80 -1.90 -11.01
C LYS A 223 -21.13 -0.86 -10.10
N GLY A 224 -21.90 -0.16 -9.26
CA GLY A 224 -21.35 0.75 -8.26
C GLY A 224 -20.53 0.02 -7.20
N VAL A 225 -20.99 -1.15 -6.75
CA VAL A 225 -20.26 -1.98 -5.78
C VAL A 225 -18.89 -2.41 -6.32
N PHE A 226 -18.81 -2.86 -7.56
CA PHE A 226 -17.55 -3.28 -8.20
C PHE A 226 -16.58 -2.12 -8.44
N GLY A 227 -17.11 -0.98 -8.90
CA GLY A 227 -16.32 0.25 -9.06
C GLY A 227 -15.74 0.73 -7.72
N ALA A 228 -16.56 0.77 -6.67
CA ALA A 228 -16.09 1.14 -5.34
C ALA A 228 -15.10 0.11 -4.78
N ALA A 229 -15.30 -1.20 -4.99
CA ALA A 229 -14.37 -2.24 -4.54
C ALA A 229 -12.97 -2.03 -5.14
N SER A 230 -12.91 -1.63 -6.40
CA SER A 230 -11.66 -1.34 -7.11
C SER A 230 -10.98 -0.07 -6.61
N SER A 231 -11.76 0.90 -6.12
CA SER A 231 -11.25 2.13 -5.50
C SER A 231 -10.76 1.87 -4.07
N VAL A 232 -11.59 1.26 -3.22
CA VAL A 232 -11.27 0.99 -1.81
C VAL A 232 -10.29 -0.17 -1.61
N PHE A 233 -9.94 -0.89 -2.68
CA PHE A 233 -8.84 -1.85 -2.65
C PHE A 233 -7.56 -1.25 -2.06
N PHE A 234 -7.31 0.04 -2.31
CA PHE A 234 -6.21 0.79 -1.72
C PHE A 234 -6.10 0.61 -0.20
N ALA A 235 -7.25 0.51 0.49
CA ALA A 235 -7.29 0.38 1.94
C ALA A 235 -6.69 -0.92 2.47
N PHE A 236 -6.54 -1.95 1.63
CA PHE A 236 -5.99 -3.26 2.00
C PHE A 236 -4.51 -3.43 1.68
N ILE A 237 -3.91 -2.46 0.97
CA ILE A 237 -2.48 -2.48 0.64
C ILE A 237 -1.67 -2.36 1.92
N GLY A 238 -0.61 -3.16 2.05
CA GLY A 238 0.31 -3.12 3.20
C GLY A 238 0.52 -4.43 3.94
N PHE A 239 -0.31 -5.46 3.71
CA PHE A 239 -0.03 -6.80 4.29
C PHE A 239 1.26 -7.40 3.72
N ASP A 240 1.63 -7.05 2.49
CA ASP A 240 2.87 -7.47 1.82
C ASP A 240 4.10 -6.81 2.44
N ALA A 241 3.96 -5.66 3.12
CA ALA A 241 5.04 -5.03 3.89
C ALA A 241 5.55 -5.92 5.03
N ILE A 242 4.70 -6.82 5.55
CA ILE A 242 5.09 -7.84 6.54
C ILE A 242 6.18 -8.76 5.94
N SER A 243 6.11 -9.06 4.64
CA SER A 243 7.08 -9.94 3.98
C SER A 243 8.48 -9.32 3.89
N SER A 244 8.58 -7.99 3.92
CA SER A 244 9.86 -7.27 3.96
C SER A 244 10.60 -7.40 5.29
N SER A 245 9.93 -7.90 6.33
CA SER A 245 10.48 -8.10 7.68
C SER A 245 10.90 -9.56 7.95
N VAL A 246 10.99 -10.40 6.91
CA VAL A 246 11.36 -11.82 7.02
C VAL A 246 12.70 -12.02 7.74
N GLU A 247 13.66 -11.12 7.51
CA GLU A 247 15.03 -11.18 8.06
C GLU A 247 15.09 -10.97 9.58
N GLU A 248 14.10 -10.26 10.13
CA GLU A 248 13.97 -9.88 11.54
C GLU A 248 12.95 -10.77 12.28
N THR A 249 12.33 -11.72 11.57
CA THR A 249 11.23 -12.54 12.08
C THR A 249 11.72 -13.82 12.75
N LEU A 250 11.18 -14.10 13.94
CA LEU A 250 11.29 -15.39 14.62
C LEU A 250 10.34 -16.42 13.98
N GLU A 251 10.86 -17.59 13.62
CA GLU A 251 10.13 -18.65 12.92
C GLU A 251 9.26 -18.14 11.73
N PRO A 252 9.88 -17.55 10.68
CA PRO A 252 9.15 -16.90 9.58
C PRO A 252 8.05 -17.77 8.95
N ALA A 253 8.32 -19.08 8.85
CA ALA A 253 7.40 -20.11 8.36
C ALA A 253 6.01 -20.11 8.99
N LYS A 254 5.92 -19.84 10.31
CA LYS A 254 4.65 -19.82 11.04
C LYS A 254 4.16 -18.41 11.30
N THR A 255 5.09 -17.49 11.52
CA THR A 255 4.81 -16.13 11.99
C THR A 255 4.29 -15.25 10.85
N LEU A 256 4.87 -15.32 9.65
CA LEU A 256 4.47 -14.50 8.52
C LEU A 256 3.03 -14.80 8.03
N PRO A 257 2.65 -16.08 7.75
CA PRO A 257 1.30 -16.37 7.27
C PRO A 257 0.23 -15.97 8.28
N LYS A 258 0.44 -16.26 9.57
CA LYS A 258 -0.50 -15.90 10.63
C LYS A 258 -0.69 -14.39 10.73
N SER A 259 0.41 -13.64 10.67
CA SER A 259 0.36 -12.18 10.82
C SER A 259 -0.34 -11.51 9.65
N MET A 260 -0.08 -11.94 8.41
CA MET A 260 -0.76 -11.45 7.20
C MET A 260 -2.28 -11.69 7.26
N LEU A 261 -2.70 -12.89 7.65
CA LEU A 261 -4.12 -13.24 7.74
C LEU A 261 -4.82 -12.51 8.89
N LEU A 262 -4.17 -12.40 10.06
CA LEU A 262 -4.71 -11.69 11.22
C LEU A 262 -4.86 -10.19 10.93
N SER A 263 -3.83 -9.54 10.38
CA SER A 263 -3.89 -8.11 10.05
C SER A 263 -4.98 -7.84 9.02
N LEU A 264 -5.06 -8.64 7.96
CA LEU A 264 -6.08 -8.51 6.92
C LEU A 264 -7.49 -8.72 7.48
N GLY A 265 -7.69 -9.77 8.30
CA GLY A 265 -8.98 -10.08 8.91
C GLY A 265 -9.47 -9.00 9.86
N ILE A 266 -8.61 -8.51 10.75
CA ILE A 266 -8.92 -7.41 11.68
C ILE A 266 -9.31 -6.16 10.89
N CYS A 267 -8.51 -5.76 9.90
CA CYS A 267 -8.80 -4.57 9.10
C CYS A 267 -10.11 -4.72 8.32
N THR A 268 -10.38 -5.90 7.75
CA THR A 268 -11.63 -6.17 7.02
C THR A 268 -12.85 -5.94 7.91
N VAL A 269 -12.86 -6.48 9.13
CA VAL A 269 -13.98 -6.30 10.08
C VAL A 269 -14.16 -4.82 10.41
N LEU A 270 -13.07 -4.10 10.71
CA LEU A 270 -13.12 -2.68 10.99
C LEU A 270 -13.66 -1.87 9.79
N TYR A 271 -13.24 -2.20 8.57
CA TYR A 271 -13.63 -1.47 7.37
C TYR A 271 -15.11 -1.65 7.03
N VAL A 272 -15.61 -2.88 7.17
CA VAL A 272 -17.04 -3.19 7.01
C VAL A 272 -17.86 -2.48 8.09
N ALA A 273 -17.42 -2.52 9.35
CA ALA A 273 -18.11 -1.84 10.45
C ALA A 273 -18.15 -0.31 10.25
N VAL A 274 -17.00 0.30 9.92
CA VAL A 274 -16.88 1.75 9.68
C VAL A 274 -17.75 2.18 8.50
N SER A 275 -17.70 1.46 7.38
CA SER A 275 -18.52 1.80 6.20
C SER A 275 -20.02 1.66 6.45
N ALA A 276 -20.45 0.61 7.17
CA ALA A 276 -21.85 0.42 7.55
C ALA A 276 -22.35 1.53 8.50
N ILE A 277 -21.56 1.87 9.53
CA ILE A 277 -21.91 2.94 10.48
C ILE A 277 -21.91 4.30 9.78
N MET A 278 -20.87 4.61 9.01
CA MET A 278 -20.73 5.87 8.27
C MET A 278 -21.94 6.13 7.36
N THR A 279 -22.31 5.16 6.53
CA THR A 279 -23.47 5.27 5.62
C THR A 279 -24.81 5.16 6.36
N GLY A 280 -24.84 4.55 7.54
CA GLY A 280 -26.02 4.47 8.40
C GLY A 280 -26.32 5.77 9.15
N VAL A 281 -25.31 6.57 9.49
CA VAL A 281 -25.48 7.86 10.19
C VAL A 281 -25.75 8.99 9.19
N VAL A 282 -24.96 9.07 8.12
CA VAL A 282 -25.01 10.16 7.15
C VAL A 282 -25.48 9.63 5.78
N PRO A 283 -26.58 10.17 5.22
CA PRO A 283 -26.97 9.89 3.84
C PRO A 283 -25.81 10.03 2.85
N PHE A 284 -25.54 8.96 2.08
CA PHE A 284 -24.29 8.83 1.34
C PHE A 284 -23.97 10.00 0.38
N ARG A 285 -24.98 10.66 -0.19
CA ARG A 285 -24.81 11.80 -1.10
C ARG A 285 -24.16 13.01 -0.41
N MET A 286 -24.31 13.14 0.91
CA MET A 286 -23.70 14.25 1.65
C MET A 286 -22.18 14.13 1.77
N PHE A 287 -21.60 12.95 1.58
CA PHE A 287 -20.14 12.80 1.56
C PHE A 287 -19.47 13.58 0.42
N ALA A 288 -20.21 14.06 -0.59
CA ALA A 288 -19.70 14.97 -1.61
C ALA A 288 -19.19 16.30 -1.02
N LYS A 289 -19.68 16.69 0.17
CA LYS A 289 -19.21 17.88 0.90
C LYS A 289 -18.08 17.59 1.89
N TYR A 290 -17.77 16.32 2.12
CA TYR A 290 -16.86 15.85 3.17
C TYR A 290 -15.88 14.79 2.62
N ILE A 291 -15.49 14.93 1.35
CA ILE A 291 -14.64 13.94 0.65
C ILE A 291 -13.28 13.80 1.34
N ASP A 292 -12.78 14.88 1.94
CA ASP A 292 -11.42 14.95 2.49
C ASP A 292 -11.29 14.37 3.91
N HIS A 293 -12.39 14.33 4.68
CA HIS A 293 -12.40 13.87 6.08
C HIS A 293 -13.75 13.20 6.50
N PRO A 294 -14.22 12.19 5.77
CA PRO A 294 -15.58 11.66 5.91
C PRO A 294 -15.87 11.05 7.29
N ILE A 295 -14.89 10.44 7.97
CA ILE A 295 -15.13 9.81 9.28
C ILE A 295 -15.41 10.85 10.37
N SER A 296 -14.66 11.96 10.41
CA SER A 296 -14.93 13.03 11.37
C SER A 296 -16.18 13.82 11.02
N ALA A 297 -16.50 13.94 9.72
CA ALA A 297 -17.75 14.55 9.27
C ALA A 297 -19.00 13.83 9.80
N VAL A 298 -18.97 12.51 9.96
CA VAL A 298 -20.05 11.75 10.62
C VAL A 298 -20.25 12.23 12.05
N LEU A 299 -19.16 12.40 12.81
CA LEU A 299 -19.24 12.85 14.21
C LEU A 299 -19.73 14.30 14.30
N VAL A 300 -19.25 15.19 13.43
CA VAL A 300 -19.74 16.57 13.33
C VAL A 300 -21.24 16.60 13.00
N TYR A 301 -21.68 15.78 12.03
CA TYR A 301 -23.09 15.66 11.67
C TYR A 301 -23.96 15.17 12.82
N SER A 302 -23.42 14.30 13.70
CA SER A 302 -24.07 13.84 14.92
C SER A 302 -23.95 14.80 16.12
N GLY A 303 -23.37 16.00 15.94
CA GLY A 303 -23.18 16.99 17.00
C GLY A 303 -22.00 16.69 17.94
N GLN A 304 -21.14 15.73 17.60
CA GLN A 304 -20.02 15.25 18.42
C GLN A 304 -18.69 15.91 18.02
N ASN A 305 -18.65 17.26 18.02
CA ASN A 305 -17.50 18.03 17.51
C ASN A 305 -16.18 17.75 18.26
N TRP A 306 -16.24 17.55 19.58
CA TRP A 306 -15.05 17.23 20.37
C TRP A 306 -14.44 15.87 19.98
N LEU A 307 -15.30 14.86 19.79
CA LEU A 307 -14.87 13.54 19.34
C LEU A 307 -14.34 13.59 17.90
N ALA A 308 -14.92 14.43 17.03
CA ALA A 308 -14.41 14.65 15.69
C ALA A 308 -12.96 15.12 15.70
N GLY A 309 -12.61 16.08 16.57
CA GLY A 309 -11.22 16.56 16.72
C GLY A 309 -10.25 15.49 17.21
N ILE A 310 -10.67 14.61 18.14
CA ILE A 310 -9.85 13.47 18.58
C ILE A 310 -9.62 12.49 17.43
N VAL A 311 -10.68 12.19 16.66
CA VAL A 311 -10.57 11.30 15.50
C VAL A 311 -9.67 11.91 14.44
N ASP A 312 -9.77 13.22 14.20
CA ASP A 312 -8.91 13.91 13.25
C ASP A 312 -7.44 13.82 13.66
N LEU A 313 -7.12 14.10 14.92
CA LEU A 313 -5.76 13.97 15.44
C LEU A 313 -5.23 12.54 15.32
N GLY A 314 -6.08 11.56 15.64
CA GLY A 314 -5.76 10.14 15.49
C GLY A 314 -5.48 9.73 14.04
N ALA A 315 -6.27 10.23 13.10
CA ALA A 315 -6.09 9.99 11.68
C ALA A 315 -4.81 10.65 11.14
N ILE A 316 -4.48 11.87 11.57
CA ILE A 316 -3.24 12.59 11.24
C ILE A 316 -2.01 11.80 11.70
N LEU A 317 -1.97 11.40 12.98
CA LEU A 317 -0.89 10.57 13.52
C LEU A 317 -0.82 9.23 12.78
N GLY A 318 -1.99 8.65 12.50
CA GLY A 318 -2.11 7.38 11.82
C GLY A 318 -1.54 7.38 10.40
N MET A 319 -1.95 8.32 9.57
CA MET A 319 -1.48 8.42 8.18
C MET A 319 0.00 8.82 8.10
N THR A 320 0.52 9.53 9.11
CA THR A 320 1.95 9.87 9.19
C THR A 320 2.83 8.62 9.23
N THR A 321 2.44 7.60 10.00
CA THR A 321 3.24 6.37 10.06
C THR A 321 3.16 5.55 8.77
N VAL A 322 2.02 5.57 8.07
CA VAL A 322 1.90 4.92 6.76
C VAL A 322 2.86 5.56 5.75
N MET A 323 2.96 6.89 5.73
CA MET A 323 3.91 7.60 4.86
C MET A 323 5.37 7.25 5.19
N LEU A 324 5.72 7.14 6.47
CA LEU A 324 7.05 6.69 6.91
C LEU A 324 7.37 5.28 6.40
N VAL A 325 6.43 4.34 6.57
CA VAL A 325 6.58 2.95 6.11
C VAL A 325 6.72 2.88 4.59
N CYS A 326 5.89 3.60 3.84
CA CYS A 326 5.93 3.57 2.37
C CYS A 326 7.20 4.21 1.81
N LEU A 327 7.64 5.37 2.33
CA LEU A 327 8.92 5.98 1.91
C LEU A 327 10.11 5.09 2.27
N TYR A 328 10.07 4.44 3.42
CA TYR A 328 11.09 3.47 3.81
C TYR A 328 11.13 2.27 2.86
N GLY A 329 9.97 1.68 2.54
CA GLY A 329 9.82 0.58 1.57
C GLY A 329 10.38 0.96 0.19
N GLN A 330 10.05 2.17 -0.30
CA GLN A 330 10.56 2.70 -1.57
C GLN A 330 12.09 2.70 -1.63
N THR A 331 12.73 3.18 -0.56
CA THR A 331 14.19 3.25 -0.52
C THR A 331 14.84 1.86 -0.48
N ARG A 332 14.23 0.88 0.19
CA ARG A 332 14.74 -0.50 0.24
C ARG A 332 14.63 -1.21 -1.11
N ILE A 333 13.52 -1.07 -1.83
CA ILE A 333 13.37 -1.70 -3.16
C ILE A 333 14.38 -1.11 -4.14
N SER A 334 14.49 0.23 -4.16
CA SER A 334 15.47 0.93 -5.00
C SER A 334 16.91 0.51 -4.67
N PHE A 335 17.22 0.34 -3.38
CA PHE A 335 18.51 -0.15 -2.91
C PHE A 335 18.80 -1.57 -3.40
N SER A 336 17.83 -2.49 -3.25
CA SER A 336 17.97 -3.89 -3.68
C SER A 336 18.18 -4.01 -5.20
N MET A 337 17.37 -3.30 -5.99
CA MET A 337 17.51 -3.27 -7.45
C MET A 337 18.84 -2.66 -7.90
N SER A 338 19.33 -1.62 -7.20
CA SER A 338 20.64 -1.02 -7.45
C SER A 338 21.79 -1.97 -7.10
N ARG A 339 21.67 -2.70 -5.98
CA ARG A 339 22.63 -3.74 -5.58
C ARG A 339 22.74 -4.84 -6.63
N ASP A 340 21.61 -5.25 -7.20
CA ASP A 340 21.53 -6.23 -8.28
C ASP A 340 22.02 -5.67 -9.64
N GLY A 341 22.38 -4.39 -9.71
CA GLY A 341 22.90 -3.72 -10.91
C GLY A 341 21.83 -3.25 -11.90
N LEU A 342 20.55 -3.41 -11.54
CA LEU A 342 19.43 -3.03 -12.40
C LEU A 342 19.14 -1.52 -12.39
N LEU A 343 19.59 -0.81 -11.36
CA LEU A 343 19.51 0.66 -11.25
C LEU A 343 20.90 1.28 -11.02
N PRO A 344 21.08 2.58 -11.31
CA PRO A 344 22.31 3.29 -11.04
C PRO A 344 22.82 3.12 -9.58
N PRO A 345 24.14 3.11 -9.34
CA PRO A 345 24.71 2.94 -7.99
C PRO A 345 24.37 4.09 -7.03
N LEU A 346 23.83 5.21 -7.54
CA LEU A 346 23.31 6.30 -6.71
C LEU A 346 22.28 5.80 -5.68
N PHE A 347 21.49 4.77 -6.03
CA PHE A 347 20.42 4.24 -5.18
C PHE A 347 20.90 3.27 -4.09
N SER A 348 22.13 2.76 -4.19
CA SER A 348 22.76 1.90 -3.17
C SER A 348 23.79 2.65 -2.31
N ARG A 349 23.98 3.96 -2.54
CA ARG A 349 24.93 4.77 -1.76
C ARG A 349 24.36 5.13 -0.39
N ILE A 350 25.01 4.65 0.67
CA ILE A 350 24.65 4.92 2.07
C ILE A 350 25.47 6.10 2.61
N SER A 351 24.84 7.01 3.34
CA SER A 351 25.52 8.08 4.07
C SER A 351 26.31 7.52 5.25
N LYS A 352 27.61 7.84 5.34
CA LYS A 352 28.46 7.43 6.47
C LYS A 352 28.02 8.02 7.81
N LYS A 353 27.33 9.18 7.80
CA LYS A 353 26.91 9.90 9.01
C LYS A 353 25.61 9.35 9.59
N THR A 354 24.64 9.00 8.74
CA THR A 354 23.29 8.61 9.16
C THR A 354 22.99 7.12 8.96
N GLY A 355 23.83 6.39 8.20
CA GLY A 355 23.58 4.99 7.86
C GLY A 355 22.34 4.78 6.98
N ALA A 356 21.84 5.85 6.33
CA ALA A 356 20.63 5.85 5.50
C ALA A 356 20.95 6.19 4.03
N PRO A 357 20.16 5.71 3.06
CA PRO A 357 20.30 6.04 1.64
C PRO A 357 19.71 7.43 1.31
N VAL A 358 20.33 8.48 1.87
CA VAL A 358 19.80 9.87 1.85
C VAL A 358 19.47 10.35 0.44
N SER A 359 20.31 10.07 -0.55
CA SER A 359 20.07 10.51 -1.94
C SER A 359 18.77 9.96 -2.52
N SER A 360 18.48 8.68 -2.28
CA SER A 360 17.24 8.05 -2.74
C SER A 360 16.03 8.58 -1.97
N THR A 361 16.17 8.74 -0.65
CA THR A 361 15.11 9.30 0.19
C THR A 361 14.72 10.70 -0.26
N VAL A 362 15.69 11.59 -0.48
CA VAL A 362 15.43 12.97 -0.93
C VAL A 362 14.82 12.98 -2.33
N LEU A 363 15.34 12.16 -3.27
CA LEU A 363 14.81 12.11 -4.63
C LEU A 363 13.34 11.68 -4.66
N PHE A 364 13.02 10.51 -4.09
CA PHE A 364 11.65 10.01 -4.10
C PHE A 364 10.72 10.83 -3.20
N GLY A 365 11.22 11.34 -2.08
CA GLY A 365 10.48 12.23 -1.20
C GLY A 365 10.07 13.53 -1.89
N CYS A 366 10.98 14.18 -2.62
CA CYS A 366 10.67 15.39 -3.37
C CYS A 366 9.67 15.12 -4.51
N ILE A 367 9.86 14.03 -5.26
CA ILE A 367 8.93 13.64 -6.33
C ILE A 367 7.53 13.35 -5.75
N ALA A 368 7.44 12.58 -4.65
CA ALA A 368 6.18 12.30 -3.96
C ALA A 368 5.53 13.57 -3.44
N ALA A 369 6.29 14.51 -2.87
CA ALA A 369 5.75 15.76 -2.34
C ALA A 369 5.11 16.60 -3.46
N ILE A 370 5.77 16.73 -4.60
CA ILE A 370 5.25 17.45 -5.76
C ILE A 370 3.98 16.78 -6.29
N ILE A 371 3.99 15.46 -6.41
CA ILE A 371 2.83 14.68 -6.88
C ILE A 371 1.65 14.80 -5.91
N GLY A 372 1.88 14.63 -4.60
CA GLY A 372 0.85 14.81 -3.56
C GLY A 372 0.30 16.24 -3.51
N GLY A 373 1.09 17.23 -3.90
CA GLY A 373 0.68 18.62 -4.07
C GLY A 373 -0.19 18.88 -5.30
N LEU A 374 0.06 18.19 -6.42
CA LEU A 374 -0.51 18.54 -7.73
C LEU A 374 -1.55 17.56 -8.27
N VAL A 375 -1.58 16.32 -7.78
CA VAL A 375 -2.44 15.26 -8.34
C VAL A 375 -3.58 14.93 -7.37
N PRO A 376 -4.84 14.85 -7.83
CA PRO A 376 -5.97 14.47 -7.00
C PRO A 376 -5.80 13.09 -6.36
N LEU A 377 -6.26 12.96 -5.11
CA LEU A 377 -6.16 11.73 -4.31
C LEU A 377 -6.75 10.51 -5.02
N ALA A 378 -7.93 10.65 -5.65
CA ALA A 378 -8.60 9.54 -6.32
C ALA A 378 -7.78 8.97 -7.49
N ASP A 379 -7.12 9.85 -8.26
CA ASP A 379 -6.26 9.46 -9.37
C ASP A 379 -4.99 8.76 -8.88
N LEU A 380 -4.40 9.26 -7.77
CA LEU A 380 -3.24 8.62 -7.15
C LEU A 380 -3.59 7.23 -6.61
N ALA A 381 -4.72 7.09 -5.92
CA ALA A 381 -5.18 5.81 -5.39
C ALA A 381 -5.41 4.78 -6.50
N GLU A 382 -6.02 5.17 -7.62
CA GLU A 382 -6.20 4.28 -8.77
C GLU A 382 -4.87 3.83 -9.40
N LEU A 383 -3.87 4.72 -9.47
CA LEU A 383 -2.54 4.39 -9.98
C LEU A 383 -1.77 3.43 -9.07
N VAL A 384 -1.99 3.52 -7.76
CA VAL A 384 -1.44 2.53 -6.82
C VAL A 384 -2.16 1.20 -7.02
N ASN A 385 -3.50 1.19 -7.09
CA ASN A 385 -4.28 -0.03 -7.22
C ASN A 385 -3.92 -0.86 -8.46
N ILE A 386 -3.68 -0.22 -9.62
CA ILE A 386 -3.32 -0.95 -10.85
C ILE A 386 -1.97 -1.67 -10.74
N GLY A 387 -0.98 -1.04 -10.11
CA GLY A 387 0.34 -1.63 -9.86
C GLY A 387 0.23 -2.79 -8.88
N THR A 388 -0.34 -2.56 -7.69
CA THR A 388 -0.47 -3.60 -6.66
C THR A 388 -1.26 -4.81 -7.14
N LEU A 389 -2.37 -4.60 -7.84
CA LEU A 389 -3.19 -5.70 -8.39
C LEU A 389 -2.41 -6.50 -9.43
N THR A 390 -1.60 -5.84 -10.26
CA THR A 390 -0.74 -6.50 -11.25
C THR A 390 0.37 -7.31 -10.57
N ALA A 391 0.99 -6.77 -9.52
CA ALA A 391 1.93 -7.49 -8.67
C ALA A 391 1.27 -8.73 -8.01
N PHE A 392 0.04 -8.62 -7.54
CA PHE A 392 -0.70 -9.73 -6.93
C PHE A 392 -1.00 -10.84 -7.95
N VAL A 393 -1.45 -10.47 -9.16
CA VAL A 393 -1.63 -11.41 -10.27
C VAL A 393 -0.34 -12.17 -10.57
N LEU A 394 0.78 -11.45 -10.65
CA LEU A 394 2.09 -12.05 -10.96
C LEU A 394 2.61 -12.95 -9.83
N VAL A 395 2.43 -12.59 -8.56
CA VAL A 395 2.79 -13.45 -7.42
C VAL A 395 1.92 -14.71 -7.39
N SER A 396 0.61 -14.60 -7.58
CA SER A 396 -0.28 -15.76 -7.65
C SER A 396 0.04 -16.68 -8.83
N PHE A 397 0.35 -16.11 -10.00
CA PHE A 397 0.83 -16.88 -11.15
C PHE A 397 2.18 -17.56 -10.85
N SER A 398 3.08 -16.87 -10.14
CA SER A 398 4.39 -17.40 -9.77
C SER A 398 4.28 -18.65 -8.88
N ILE A 399 3.30 -18.72 -7.97
CA ILE A 399 3.01 -19.95 -7.20
C ILE A 399 2.62 -21.11 -8.12
N LEU A 400 1.70 -20.88 -9.06
CA LEU A 400 1.27 -21.92 -10.02
C LEU A 400 2.46 -22.46 -10.83
N ARG A 401 3.34 -21.56 -11.29
CA ARG A 401 4.55 -21.94 -12.04
C ARG A 401 5.57 -22.64 -11.15
N LEU A 402 5.81 -22.16 -9.93
CA LEU A 402 6.76 -22.74 -8.99
C LEU A 402 6.38 -24.19 -8.63
N ARG A 403 5.09 -24.48 -8.51
CA ARG A 403 4.57 -25.83 -8.23
C ARG A 403 4.89 -26.83 -9.33
N LYS A 404 5.00 -26.38 -10.58
CA LYS A 404 5.39 -27.22 -11.72
C LYS A 404 6.91 -27.28 -11.92
N THR A 405 7.60 -26.17 -11.73
CA THR A 405 9.04 -26.05 -12.07
C THR A 405 9.96 -26.52 -10.95
N GLN A 406 9.57 -26.38 -9.68
CA GLN A 406 10.36 -26.81 -8.52
C GLN A 406 9.48 -27.58 -7.52
N PRO A 407 8.93 -28.75 -7.88
CA PRO A 407 7.98 -29.48 -7.05
C PRO A 407 8.58 -29.94 -5.71
N ASN A 408 9.86 -30.31 -5.70
CA ASN A 408 10.55 -30.88 -4.53
C ASN A 408 11.04 -29.82 -3.53
N LEU A 409 10.86 -28.53 -3.81
CA LEU A 409 11.29 -27.45 -2.92
C LEU A 409 10.56 -27.52 -1.58
N ARG A 410 11.31 -27.40 -0.47
CA ARG A 410 10.75 -27.40 0.88
C ARG A 410 9.90 -26.15 1.08
N ARG A 411 8.63 -26.35 1.45
CA ARG A 411 7.64 -25.28 1.67
C ARG A 411 7.14 -25.34 3.11
N PRO A 412 7.68 -24.50 4.01
CA PRO A 412 7.27 -24.50 5.41
C PRO A 412 5.80 -24.10 5.62
N PHE A 413 5.30 -23.16 4.80
CA PHE A 413 3.88 -22.90 4.62
C PHE A 413 3.48 -23.25 3.19
N ARG A 414 2.28 -23.80 3.00
CA ARG A 414 1.73 -24.13 1.69
C ARG A 414 0.39 -23.43 1.53
N THR A 415 0.23 -22.70 0.44
CA THR A 415 -1.05 -22.14 0.02
C THR A 415 -2.08 -23.28 -0.03
N PRO A 416 -3.24 -23.15 0.63
CA PRO A 416 -4.26 -24.18 0.62
C PRO A 416 -4.90 -24.28 -0.77
N PHE A 417 -5.42 -25.46 -1.12
CA PHE A 417 -6.19 -25.72 -2.34
C PHE A 417 -5.52 -25.21 -3.64
N VAL A 418 -4.22 -25.39 -3.81
CA VAL A 418 -3.58 -25.15 -5.12
C VAL A 418 -4.08 -26.21 -6.12
N PRO A 419 -4.55 -25.85 -7.33
CA PRO A 419 -4.40 -24.54 -8.00
C PRO A 419 -5.57 -23.55 -7.82
N PHE A 420 -6.65 -23.91 -7.13
CA PHE A 420 -7.84 -23.08 -6.96
C PHE A 420 -7.56 -21.70 -6.34
N VAL A 421 -6.86 -21.64 -5.19
CA VAL A 421 -6.60 -20.36 -4.50
C VAL A 421 -5.81 -19.37 -5.36
N PRO A 422 -4.66 -19.74 -5.98
CA PRO A 422 -3.95 -18.82 -6.87
C PRO A 422 -4.77 -18.41 -8.10
N ILE A 423 -5.58 -19.31 -8.67
CA ILE A 423 -6.45 -18.97 -9.81
C ILE A 423 -7.53 -17.96 -9.40
N MET A 424 -8.17 -18.16 -8.25
CA MET A 424 -9.15 -17.22 -7.72
C MET A 424 -8.54 -15.86 -7.40
N SER A 425 -7.31 -15.83 -6.87
CA SER A 425 -6.57 -14.58 -6.69
C SER A 425 -6.42 -13.81 -8.01
N ILE A 426 -5.99 -14.50 -9.07
CA ILE A 426 -5.82 -13.90 -10.40
C ILE A 426 -7.16 -13.38 -10.93
N ILE A 427 -8.22 -14.19 -10.87
CA ILE A 427 -9.55 -13.81 -11.36
C ILE A 427 -10.07 -12.57 -10.60
N CYS A 428 -10.00 -12.57 -9.27
CA CYS A 428 -10.47 -11.45 -8.46
C CYS A 428 -9.65 -10.18 -8.73
N CYS A 429 -8.32 -10.27 -8.84
CA CYS A 429 -7.48 -9.11 -9.10
C CYS A 429 -7.70 -8.56 -10.52
N VAL A 430 -7.78 -9.43 -11.54
CA VAL A 430 -8.11 -9.03 -12.92
C VAL A 430 -9.49 -8.41 -13.01
N PHE A 431 -10.47 -8.94 -12.27
CA PHE A 431 -11.81 -8.35 -12.20
C PHE A 431 -11.78 -6.92 -11.65
N LEU A 432 -11.03 -6.65 -10.57
CA LEU A 432 -10.87 -5.29 -10.03
C LEU A 432 -10.11 -4.39 -11.01
N LEU A 433 -9.08 -4.91 -11.70
CA LEU A 433 -8.31 -4.18 -12.71
C LEU A 433 -9.18 -3.67 -13.87
N ILE A 434 -10.10 -4.50 -14.36
CA ILE A 434 -11.02 -4.15 -15.47
C ILE A 434 -12.00 -3.04 -15.06
N ASN A 435 -12.27 -2.89 -13.75
CA ASN A 435 -13.16 -1.85 -13.22
C ASN A 435 -12.43 -0.51 -12.93
N LEU A 436 -11.13 -0.41 -13.20
CA LEU A 436 -10.39 0.86 -13.15
C LEU A 436 -10.64 1.71 -14.40
N LYS A 437 -10.37 3.03 -14.30
CA LYS A 437 -10.52 3.95 -15.44
C LYS A 437 -9.53 3.62 -16.55
N THR A 438 -9.95 3.79 -17.81
CA THR A 438 -9.08 3.60 -18.99
C THR A 438 -7.86 4.52 -18.98
N VAL A 439 -7.98 5.73 -18.43
CA VAL A 439 -6.86 6.67 -18.28
C VAL A 439 -5.78 6.09 -17.36
N THR A 440 -6.16 5.35 -16.32
CA THR A 440 -5.25 4.68 -15.38
C THR A 440 -4.43 3.60 -16.11
N TRP A 441 -5.06 2.81 -16.97
CA TRP A 441 -4.37 1.85 -17.84
C TRP A 441 -3.35 2.51 -18.77
N LEU A 442 -3.72 3.62 -19.41
CA LEU A 442 -2.81 4.35 -20.29
C LEU A 442 -1.57 4.84 -19.51
N ARG A 443 -1.76 5.48 -18.35
CA ARG A 443 -0.67 5.96 -17.49
C ARG A 443 0.24 4.80 -17.04
N PHE A 444 -0.35 3.66 -16.68
CA PHE A 444 0.38 2.45 -16.27
C PHE A 444 1.23 1.86 -17.41
N VAL A 445 0.66 1.70 -18.60
CA VAL A 445 1.39 1.18 -19.78
C VAL A 445 2.55 2.11 -20.17
N ILE A 446 2.34 3.43 -20.12
CA ILE A 446 3.40 4.41 -20.36
C ILE A 446 4.54 4.23 -19.35
N TRP A 447 4.23 4.05 -18.07
CA TRP A 447 5.24 3.83 -17.04
C TRP A 447 6.04 2.55 -17.26
N LEU A 448 5.36 1.44 -17.60
CA LEU A 448 6.03 0.19 -17.91
C LEU A 448 6.90 0.32 -19.17
N ALA A 449 6.44 1.06 -20.19
CA ALA A 449 7.24 1.32 -21.39
C ALA A 449 8.52 2.12 -21.07
N ILE A 450 8.44 3.12 -20.19
CA ILE A 450 9.62 3.85 -19.69
C ILE A 450 10.57 2.88 -18.98
N GLY A 451 10.04 2.02 -18.10
CA GLY A 451 10.82 1.00 -17.41
C GLY A 451 11.53 0.07 -18.38
N MET A 452 10.84 -0.41 -19.41
CA MET A 452 11.45 -1.23 -20.45
C MET A 452 12.56 -0.50 -21.21
N GLY A 453 12.40 0.81 -21.47
CA GLY A 453 13.46 1.65 -22.01
C GLY A 453 14.70 1.70 -21.10
N VAL A 454 14.50 1.87 -19.79
CA VAL A 454 15.59 1.82 -18.80
C VAL A 454 16.25 0.45 -18.76
N TYR A 455 15.46 -0.63 -18.81
CA TYR A 455 15.97 -1.99 -18.76
C TYR A 455 16.91 -2.31 -19.93
N PHE A 456 16.45 -2.06 -21.17
CA PHE A 456 17.25 -2.32 -22.36
C PHE A 456 18.39 -1.31 -22.55
N GLY A 457 18.24 -0.07 -22.06
CA GLY A 457 19.28 0.96 -22.14
C GLY A 457 20.42 0.77 -21.12
N TYR A 458 20.09 0.44 -19.87
CA TYR A 458 21.03 0.40 -18.74
C TYR A 458 21.12 -0.98 -18.09
N SER A 459 20.00 -1.55 -17.63
CA SER A 459 20.00 -2.70 -16.71
C SER A 459 20.58 -3.97 -17.33
N VAL A 460 20.30 -4.25 -18.62
CA VAL A 460 20.85 -5.44 -19.32
C VAL A 460 22.39 -5.44 -19.33
N LYS A 461 23.02 -4.26 -19.36
CA LYS A 461 24.48 -4.12 -19.40
C LYS A 461 25.14 -4.15 -18.02
N HIS A 462 24.39 -3.88 -16.95
CA HIS A 462 24.90 -3.72 -15.60
C HIS A 462 24.40 -4.79 -14.62
N SER A 463 23.51 -5.68 -15.05
CA SER A 463 23.03 -6.80 -14.24
C SER A 463 24.21 -7.65 -13.77
N LYS A 464 24.35 -7.78 -12.45
CA LYS A 464 25.43 -8.54 -11.82
C LYS A 464 25.15 -10.04 -11.78
N LEU A 465 23.93 -10.48 -12.11
CA LEU A 465 23.54 -11.88 -12.02
C LEU A 465 24.31 -12.73 -13.05
N GLY A 466 25.18 -13.63 -12.58
CA GLY A 466 26.00 -14.50 -13.43
C GLY A 466 27.41 -13.97 -13.76
N THR A 467 27.83 -12.85 -13.18
CA THR A 467 29.20 -12.30 -13.34
C THR A 467 30.16 -12.73 -12.22
N GLY A 468 29.67 -13.42 -11.18
CA GLY A 468 30.48 -13.78 -10.00
C GLY A 468 30.74 -12.62 -9.03
N GLU A 469 30.24 -11.42 -9.31
CA GLU A 469 30.43 -10.20 -8.48
C GLU A 469 29.34 -10.00 -7.40
N THR A 470 28.59 -11.04 -7.02
CA THR A 470 27.77 -10.98 -5.80
C THR A 470 28.70 -11.00 -4.59
N LYS A 471 29.20 -9.83 -4.19
CA LYS A 471 29.88 -9.55 -2.93
C LYS A 471 29.19 -8.40 -2.20
#